data_AF-F3FXE2-F1
#
_entry.id   AF-F3FXE2-F1
#
_cell.length_a   1.000
_cell.length_b   1.000
_cell.length_c   1.000
_cell.angle_alpha   90.00
_cell.angle_beta   90.00
_cell.angle_gamma   90.00
#
_symmetry.space_group_name_H-M   'P 1'
#
loop_
_entity.id
_entity.type
_entity.pdbx_description
1 polymer ?
#
loop_
_entity_poly.entity_id
_entity_poly.type
_entity_poly.pdbx_seq_one_letter_code
_entity_poly.pdbx_strand_id
1 'polypeptide(L)' 'AEWHNQPQAAEQRLAEVRLINVTGDALSAQKLKLWDEVRPAHTCLINTYGPTEATVSCTAAYVSHDAV' A
#
# COMPACT_ATOMS: atom_id res chain seq x y z
N ALA A 1 -9.01 8.68 7.49
CA ALA A 1 -9.87 7.68 6.83
C ALA A 1 -9.75 6.38 7.60
N GLU A 2 -10.86 5.86 8.12
CA GLU A 2 -10.94 4.67 8.97
C GLU A 2 -11.07 3.37 8.16
N TRP A 3 -10.25 3.20 7.12
CA TRP A 3 -10.34 2.04 6.24
C TRP A 3 -10.00 0.72 6.95
N HIS A 4 -9.17 0.76 8.00
CA HIS A 4 -8.80 -0.42 8.79
C HIS A 4 -9.90 -0.88 9.75
N ASN A 5 -10.94 -0.07 9.99
CA ASN A 5 -12.04 -0.42 10.90
C ASN A 5 -13.04 -1.43 10.28
N GLN A 6 -12.89 -1.78 8.99
CA GLN A 6 -13.80 -2.67 8.26
C GLN A 6 -13.02 -3.68 7.40
N PRO A 7 -12.28 -4.63 8.00
CA PRO A 7 -11.40 -5.55 7.27
C PRO A 7 -12.15 -6.40 6.23
N GLN A 8 -13.38 -6.84 6.54
CA GLN A 8 -14.21 -7.62 5.59
C GLN A 8 -14.59 -6.82 4.35
N ALA A 9 -14.87 -5.53 4.51
CA ALA A 9 -15.18 -4.65 3.38
C ALA A 9 -13.92 -4.37 2.54
N ALA A 10 -12.76 -4.23 3.18
CA ALA A 10 -11.48 -4.10 2.49
C ALA A 10 -11.16 -5.36 1.67
N GLU A 11 -11.34 -6.54 2.25
CA GLU A 11 -11.14 -7.83 1.58
C GLU A 11 -12.01 -7.98 0.33
N GLN A 12 -13.31 -7.70 0.45
CA GLN A 12 -14.24 -7.75 -0.68
C GLN A 12 -13.87 -6.75 -1.80
N ARG A 13 -13.49 -5.53 -1.44
CA ARG A 13 -13.12 -4.49 -2.42
C ARG A 13 -11.79 -4.79 -3.11
N LEU A 14 -10.91 -5.53 -2.45
CA LEU A 14 -9.57 -5.84 -2.93
C LEU A 14 -9.42 -7.28 -3.42
N ALA A 15 -10.51 -8.05 -3.49
CA ALA A 15 -10.50 -9.46 -3.85
C ALA A 15 -9.75 -9.75 -5.16
N GLU A 16 -9.89 -8.88 -6.17
CA GLU A 16 -9.21 -9.02 -7.47
C GLU A 16 -8.00 -8.09 -7.63
N VAL A 17 -7.66 -7.31 -6.60
CA VAL A 17 -6.55 -6.34 -6.65
C VAL A 17 -5.25 -7.03 -6.27
N ARG A 18 -4.32 -7.10 -7.23
CA ARG A 18 -3.01 -7.73 -7.04
C ARG A 18 -1.94 -6.76 -6.52
N LEU A 19 -2.08 -5.48 -6.83
CA LEU A 19 -1.04 -4.49 -6.57
C LEU A 19 -1.66 -3.11 -6.32
N ILE A 20 -1.24 -2.47 -5.24
CA ILE A 20 -1.52 -1.06 -4.95
C ILE A 20 -0.23 -0.27 -5.06
N ASN A 21 -0.29 0.85 -5.77
CA ASN A 21 0.82 1.81 -5.87
C ASN A 21 0.48 3.07 -5.05
N VAL A 22 1.36 3.41 -4.12
CA VAL A 22 1.31 4.68 -3.37
C VAL A 22 2.48 5.58 -3.77
N THR A 23 2.21 6.86 -3.93
CA THR A 23 3.20 7.87 -4.33
C THR A 23 2.82 9.25 -3.78
N GLY A 24 3.69 10.24 -3.99
CA GLY A 24 3.45 11.65 -3.69
C GLY A 24 3.93 12.11 -2.31
N ASP A 25 3.75 11.28 -1.28
CA ASP A 25 4.16 11.60 0.10
C ASP A 25 4.92 10.44 0.76
N ALA A 26 5.61 10.74 1.86
CA ALA A 26 6.29 9.73 2.66
C ALA A 26 5.29 8.70 3.24
N LEU A 27 5.54 7.42 2.96
CA LEU A 27 4.74 6.33 3.51
C LEU A 27 5.05 6.15 5.01
N SER A 28 4.02 6.22 5.84
CA SER A 28 4.13 6.02 7.29
C SER A 28 4.20 4.54 7.67
N ALA A 29 5.17 4.17 8.50
CA ALA A 29 5.29 2.82 9.05
C ALA A 29 4.04 2.37 9.84
N GLN A 30 3.38 3.28 10.57
CA GLN A 30 2.15 2.97 11.30
C GLN A 30 1.01 2.59 10.33
N LYS A 31 0.88 3.32 9.21
CA LYS A 31 -0.12 2.99 8.18
C LYS A 31 0.22 1.67 7.49
N LEU A 32 1.51 1.39 7.27
CA LEU A 32 1.97 0.14 6.68
C LEU A 32 1.64 -1.06 7.59
N LYS A 33 1.79 -0.91 8.91
CA LYS A 33 1.37 -1.93 9.88
C LYS A 33 -0.13 -2.21 9.80
N LEU A 34 -0.96 -1.17 9.88
CA LEU A 34 -2.42 -1.30 9.79
C LEU A 34 -2.86 -1.91 8.45
N TRP A 35 -2.14 -1.60 7.36
CA TRP A 35 -2.41 -2.15 6.04
C TRP A 35 -2.13 -3.66 6.01
N ASP A 36 -1.01 -4.09 6.58
CA ASP A 36 -0.65 -5.50 6.63
C ASP A 36 -1.64 -6.35 7.45
N GLU A 37 -2.27 -5.75 8.47
CA GLU A 37 -3.31 -6.39 9.29
C GLU A 37 -4.65 -6.61 8.54
N VAL A 38 -4.96 -5.84 7.50
CA VAL A 38 -6.29 -5.86 6.84
C VAL A 38 -6.25 -6.23 5.35
N ARG A 39 -5.07 -6.23 4.73
CA ARG A 39 -4.97 -6.52 3.29
C ARG A 39 -5.24 -7.99 3.00
N PRO A 40 -5.80 -8.32 1.83
CA PRO A 40 -5.72 -9.68 1.32
C PRO A 40 -4.27 -10.12 1.12
N ALA A 41 -3.98 -11.40 1.37
CA ALA A 41 -2.63 -11.95 1.29
C ALA A 41 -1.99 -11.79 -0.10
N HIS A 42 -2.80 -11.85 -1.17
CA HIS A 42 -2.36 -11.72 -2.56
C HIS A 42 -2.16 -10.28 -3.03
N THR A 43 -2.63 -9.29 -2.28
CA THR A 43 -2.48 -7.88 -2.63
C THR A 43 -1.13 -7.36 -2.14
N CYS A 44 -0.26 -6.98 -3.07
CA CYS A 44 1.03 -6.35 -2.77
C CYS A 44 0.91 -4.82 -2.70
N LEU A 45 1.82 -4.18 -1.97
CA LEU A 45 1.97 -2.73 -1.92
C LEU A 45 3.34 -2.32 -2.46
N ILE A 46 3.36 -1.35 -3.37
CA ILE A 46 4.58 -0.68 -3.82
C ILE A 46 4.54 0.80 -3.43
N ASN A 47 5.65 1.28 -2.88
CA ASN A 47 5.89 2.70 -2.69
C ASN A 47 6.73 3.21 -3.86
N THR A 48 6.25 4.24 -4.55
CA THR A 48 6.94 4.84 -5.68
C THR A 48 7.24 6.29 -5.43
N TYR A 49 8.38 6.74 -5.95
CA TYR A 49 8.76 8.14 -5.93
C TYR A 49 9.20 8.56 -7.32
N GLY A 50 8.72 9.72 -7.76
CA GLY A 50 9.22 10.44 -8.91
C GLY A 50 8.56 11.81 -9.03
N PRO A 51 9.31 12.87 -9.34
CA PRO A 51 8.72 14.16 -9.68
C PRO A 51 8.11 14.12 -11.09
N THR A 52 7.29 15.10 -11.41
CA THR A 52 6.67 15.23 -12.74
C THR A 52 7.70 15.35 -13.86
N GLU A 53 8.83 16.01 -13.58
CA GLU A 53 9.96 16.27 -14.46
C GLU A 53 10.75 15.01 -14.84
N ALA A 54 10.57 13.92 -14.09
CA ALA A 54 11.31 12.67 -14.25
C ALA A 54 10.41 11.46 -14.55
N THR A 55 9.24 11.67 -15.17
CA THR A 55 8.29 10.62 -15.61
C THR A 55 7.34 10.09 -14.53
N VAL A 56 6.83 10.94 -13.63
CA VAL A 56 5.79 10.63 -12.62
C VAL A 56 6.22 9.64 -11.52
N SER A 57 6.95 8.58 -11.84
CA SER A 57 7.53 7.62 -10.90
C SER A 57 8.83 7.11 -11.50
N CYS A 58 9.97 7.40 -10.87
CA CYS A 58 11.29 6.99 -11.35
C CYS A 58 11.97 5.95 -10.42
N THR A 59 11.41 5.72 -9.23
CA THR A 59 11.86 4.71 -8.28
C THR A 59 10.65 3.96 -7.71
N ALA A 60 10.83 2.68 -7.40
CA ALA A 60 9.80 1.81 -6.83
C ALA A 60 10.41 0.83 -5.84
N ALA A 61 9.71 0.57 -4.74
CA ALA A 61 10.06 -0.44 -3.77
C ALA A 61 8.81 -1.20 -3.32
N TYR A 62 8.88 -2.54 -3.31
CA TYR A 62 7.89 -3.35 -2.61
C TYR A 62 8.04 -3.12 -1.11
N VAL A 63 6.91 -2.98 -0.41
CA VAL A 63 6.89 -2.71 1.02
C VAL A 63 5.94 -3.68 1.73
N SER A 64 6.43 -4.24 2.82
CA SER A 64 5.69 -5.03 3.81
C SER A 64 6.04 -4.50 5.19
N HIS A 65 5.16 -4.73 6.16
CA HIS A 65 5.52 -4.55 7.55
C HIS A 65 6.21 -5.84 8.03
N ASP A 66 7.54 -5.93 7.90
CA ASP A 66 8.29 -7.02 8.50
C ASP A 66 8.29 -6.84 10.03
N ALA A 67 7.42 -7.59 10.70
CA ALA A 67 7.51 -7.78 12.14
C ALA A 67 8.68 -8.73 12.41
N VAL A 68 9.87 -8.16 12.65
CA VAL A 68 10.94 -8.88 13.36
C VAL A 68 10.53 -9.10 14.81
#